data_AF-A0A424KD25-F1
#
_entry.id   AF-A0A424KD25-F1
#
_cell.length_a   1.000
_cell.length_b   1.000
_cell.length_c   1.000
_cell.angle_alpha   90.00
_cell.angle_beta   90.00
_cell.angle_gamma   90.00
#
_symmetry.space_group_name_H-M   'P 1'
#
loop_
_entity.id
_entity.type
_entity.pdbx_description
1 polymer ?
#
loop_
_entity_poly.entity_id
_entity_poly.type
_entity_poly.pdbx_seq_one_letter_code
_entity_poly.pdbx_strand_id
1 'polypeptide(L)'
;MITFSFFFIFLFLFSDSSANQCNTDYLKKDSLVKFLTCKTDQRLDHLKNYSSVRDWSESNVCKFCLEKLNLTNISKGKINKRKNTEIDKVKKEVVFQQKPLPSLNNNQQFGYNLAPPDQKFLNNLISSTNKKVLQAVNSAKAKYLWIQANKELCSSNEFNAYEPKKDWVGVVKDVWASDNGDVGIRIHINDFGNLVRDIDLDSKLIDKVLNFKPSGLWDLDEKEATFVKFSGYFEPGKMSENECLDGSILNAEPKLTKIKFYFKISEIEELK
;
A
#
# COMPACT_ATOMS: atom_id res chain seq x y z
N MET A 1 5.38 9.01 -48.47
CA MET A 1 5.63 7.55 -48.33
C MET A 1 6.05 7.29 -46.90
N ILE A 2 5.21 6.60 -46.14
CA ILE A 2 5.39 6.26 -44.72
C ILE A 2 5.55 4.75 -44.64
N THR A 3 6.60 4.28 -43.97
CA THR A 3 6.85 2.92 -43.44
C THR A 3 8.13 3.02 -42.60
N PHE A 4 8.29 2.59 -41.34
CA PHE A 4 7.51 1.79 -40.40
C PHE A 4 8.04 2.17 -38.99
N SER A 5 7.22 2.80 -38.15
CA SER A 5 7.43 2.91 -36.70
C SER A 5 6.40 2.00 -36.05
N PHE A 6 6.79 1.04 -35.22
CA PHE A 6 5.94 0.45 -34.15
C PHE A 6 6.78 -0.58 -33.36
N PHE A 7 7.52 -0.14 -32.34
CA PHE A 7 8.09 -1.05 -31.34
C PHE A 7 8.13 -0.50 -29.90
N PHE A 8 7.45 0.61 -29.63
CA PHE A 8 7.26 1.12 -28.28
C PHE A 8 5.82 1.60 -28.16
N ILE A 9 4.98 0.80 -27.51
CA ILE A 9 3.74 1.12 -26.77
C ILE A 9 3.09 -0.24 -26.51
N PHE A 10 3.47 -0.89 -25.41
CA PHE A 10 2.65 -1.95 -24.79
C PHE A 10 2.93 -2.07 -23.28
N LEU A 11 3.24 -0.94 -22.64
CA LEU A 11 3.47 -0.87 -21.19
C LEU A 11 2.56 0.15 -20.48
N PHE A 12 1.54 0.68 -21.17
CA PHE A 12 0.67 1.74 -20.62
C PHE A 12 -0.85 1.55 -20.87
N LEU A 13 -1.33 0.33 -21.10
CA LEU A 13 -2.77 0.05 -21.24
C LEU A 13 -3.30 -1.00 -20.27
N PHE A 14 -2.96 -0.86 -19.00
CA PHE A 14 -3.81 -1.33 -17.91
C PHE A 14 -4.00 -0.18 -16.92
N SER A 15 -4.78 0.81 -17.36
CA SER A 15 -5.41 1.76 -16.45
C SER A 15 -6.60 1.06 -15.80
N ASP A 16 -6.47 0.78 -14.50
CA ASP A 16 -7.53 0.19 -13.69
C ASP A 16 -8.77 1.08 -13.65
N SER A 17 -9.72 0.78 -14.52
CA SER A 17 -11.09 1.26 -14.45
C SER A 17 -11.99 0.08 -14.77
N SER A 18 -12.71 -0.38 -13.75
CA SER A 18 -13.83 -1.34 -13.78
C SER A 18 -13.55 -2.85 -13.63
N ALA A 19 -12.71 -3.24 -12.67
CA ALA A 19 -12.64 -4.63 -12.16
C ALA A 19 -13.87 -5.10 -11.33
N ASN A 20 -15.04 -4.45 -11.46
CA ASN A 20 -16.23 -4.73 -10.64
C ASN A 20 -17.33 -5.55 -11.34
N GLN A 21 -17.06 -6.20 -12.47
CA GLN A 21 -18.09 -6.97 -13.19
C GLN A 21 -17.85 -8.48 -13.37
N CYS A 22 -16.66 -9.03 -13.08
CA CYS A 22 -16.49 -10.49 -13.14
C CYS A 22 -16.83 -11.10 -11.75
N ASN A 23 -18.08 -11.57 -11.58
CA ASN A 23 -18.57 -12.23 -10.37
C ASN A 23 -17.86 -13.59 -10.18
N THR A 24 -16.97 -13.65 -9.20
CA THR A 24 -16.13 -14.82 -8.90
C THR A 24 -16.87 -15.97 -8.21
N ASP A 25 -18.12 -15.79 -7.80
CA ASP A 25 -18.88 -16.81 -7.06
C ASP A 25 -19.27 -18.03 -7.93
N TYR A 26 -19.07 -17.94 -9.25
CA TYR A 26 -19.39 -19.02 -10.21
C TYR A 26 -18.19 -19.89 -10.60
N LEU A 27 -16.97 -19.58 -10.13
CA LEU A 27 -15.78 -20.34 -10.50
C LEU A 27 -15.48 -21.45 -9.47
N LYS A 28 -15.48 -22.71 -9.91
CA LYS A 28 -14.99 -23.82 -9.09
C LYS A 28 -13.50 -23.59 -8.78
N LYS A 29 -13.14 -23.78 -7.51
CA LYS A 29 -11.81 -23.54 -6.93
C LYS A 29 -10.66 -24.14 -7.76
N ASP A 30 -10.86 -25.32 -8.35
CA ASP A 30 -9.83 -26.01 -9.14
C ASP A 30 -9.54 -25.32 -10.49
N SER A 31 -10.52 -24.63 -11.07
CA SER A 31 -10.37 -23.87 -12.32
C SER A 31 -9.60 -22.57 -12.10
N LEU A 32 -9.77 -21.93 -10.94
CA LEU A 32 -9.04 -20.73 -10.54
C LEU A 32 -7.55 -21.03 -10.29
N VAL A 33 -7.26 -22.16 -9.65
CA VAL A 33 -5.88 -22.64 -9.40
C VAL A 33 -5.16 -22.96 -10.71
N LYS A 34 -5.83 -23.60 -11.68
CA LYS A 34 -5.24 -23.90 -13.00
C LYS A 34 -4.92 -22.63 -13.82
N PHE A 35 -5.78 -21.62 -13.75
CA PHE A 35 -5.53 -20.34 -14.41
C PHE A 35 -4.37 -19.58 -13.78
N LEU A 36 -4.28 -19.57 -12.44
CA LEU A 36 -3.22 -18.87 -11.71
C LEU A 36 -1.85 -19.58 -11.81
N THR A 37 -1.80 -20.87 -12.15
CA THR A 37 -0.57 -21.68 -12.18
C THR A 37 0.09 -21.82 -13.57
N CYS A 38 -0.50 -21.33 -14.66
CA CYS A 38 0.18 -21.27 -15.96
C CYS A 38 1.26 -20.19 -15.97
N LYS A 39 2.46 -20.49 -16.51
CA LYS A 39 3.51 -19.46 -16.75
C LYS A 39 3.04 -18.43 -17.79
N THR A 40 3.39 -17.17 -17.56
CA THR A 40 2.91 -15.98 -18.31
C THR A 40 3.10 -16.11 -19.83
N ASP A 41 4.22 -16.69 -20.25
CA ASP A 41 4.63 -16.77 -21.66
C ASP A 41 3.78 -17.79 -22.45
N GLN A 42 3.29 -18.84 -21.78
CA GLN A 42 2.41 -19.84 -22.38
C GLN A 42 0.98 -19.31 -22.56
N ARG A 43 0.56 -18.29 -21.79
CA ARG A 43 -0.77 -17.70 -21.92
C ARG A 43 -0.87 -16.87 -23.20
N LEU A 44 0.20 -16.16 -23.56
CA LEU A 44 0.20 -15.27 -24.72
C LEU A 44 0.24 -16.04 -26.05
N ASP A 45 1.08 -17.08 -26.16
CA ASP A 45 1.15 -17.91 -27.38
C ASP A 45 -0.08 -18.79 -27.58
N HIS A 46 -0.72 -19.23 -26.48
CA HIS A 46 -2.01 -19.94 -26.57
C HIS A 46 -3.14 -19.03 -27.06
N LEU A 47 -3.12 -17.74 -26.72
CA LEU A 47 -4.12 -16.75 -27.16
C LEU A 47 -3.88 -16.27 -28.60
N LYS A 48 -2.61 -16.15 -29.04
CA LYS A 48 -2.26 -15.74 -30.42
C LYS A 48 -2.70 -16.73 -31.49
N ASN A 49 -2.73 -18.03 -31.17
CA ASN A 49 -3.16 -19.07 -32.12
C ASN A 49 -4.67 -19.10 -32.38
N TYR A 50 -5.48 -18.29 -31.68
CA TYR A 50 -6.94 -18.39 -31.72
C TYR A 50 -7.70 -17.18 -32.27
N SER A 51 -7.04 -16.12 -32.79
CA SER A 51 -7.82 -15.01 -33.32
C SER A 51 -7.17 -14.21 -34.44
N SER A 52 -7.85 -14.15 -35.58
CA SER A 52 -7.77 -13.07 -36.58
C SER A 52 -8.54 -11.81 -36.13
N VAL A 53 -8.82 -11.64 -34.83
CA VAL A 53 -9.65 -10.56 -34.30
C VAL A 53 -8.76 -9.40 -33.87
N ARG A 54 -8.97 -8.24 -34.52
CA ARG A 54 -8.10 -7.06 -34.43
C ARG A 54 -8.20 -6.24 -33.16
N ASP A 55 -9.19 -6.45 -32.28
CA ASP A 55 -9.36 -5.62 -31.08
C ASP A 55 -9.69 -6.46 -29.83
N TRP A 56 -8.72 -6.49 -28.92
CA TRP A 56 -8.84 -7.11 -27.60
C TRP A 56 -9.26 -6.05 -26.59
N SER A 57 -10.52 -6.08 -26.15
CA SER A 57 -11.00 -5.34 -24.97
C SER A 57 -11.18 -6.30 -23.79
N GLU A 58 -11.04 -5.79 -22.56
CA GLU A 58 -11.21 -6.58 -21.33
C GLU A 58 -12.55 -7.34 -21.29
N SER A 59 -13.61 -6.71 -21.79
CA SER A 59 -14.94 -7.33 -21.91
C SER A 59 -14.98 -8.50 -22.89
N ASN A 60 -14.21 -8.44 -23.99
CA ASN A 60 -14.13 -9.55 -24.96
C ASN A 60 -13.34 -10.73 -24.40
N VAL A 61 -12.33 -10.46 -23.56
CA VAL A 61 -11.55 -11.49 -22.86
C VAL A 61 -12.38 -12.18 -21.79
N CYS A 62 -13.07 -11.44 -20.90
CA CYS A 62 -13.91 -12.06 -19.86
C CYS A 62 -15.06 -12.85 -20.53
N LYS A 63 -15.67 -12.34 -21.62
CA LYS A 63 -16.70 -13.07 -22.38
C LYS A 63 -16.18 -14.36 -23.04
N PHE A 64 -15.02 -14.32 -23.70
CA PHE A 64 -14.42 -15.51 -24.33
C PHE A 64 -14.05 -16.58 -23.30
N CYS A 65 -13.49 -16.17 -22.15
CA CYS A 65 -13.19 -17.07 -21.04
C CYS A 65 -14.46 -17.73 -20.49
N LEU A 66 -15.53 -16.97 -20.30
CA LEU A 66 -16.81 -17.48 -19.80
C LEU A 66 -17.49 -18.44 -20.79
N GLU A 67 -17.47 -18.13 -22.10
CA GLU A 67 -18.04 -19.00 -23.15
C GLU A 67 -17.30 -20.34 -23.26
N LYS A 68 -15.96 -20.35 -23.12
CA LYS A 68 -15.18 -21.60 -23.17
C LYS A 68 -15.28 -22.42 -21.89
N LEU A 69 -15.43 -21.80 -20.73
CA LEU A 69 -15.66 -22.49 -19.46
C LEU A 69 -17.03 -23.17 -19.40
N ASN A 70 -18.05 -22.62 -20.07
CA ASN A 70 -19.38 -23.22 -20.14
C ASN A 70 -19.52 -24.37 -21.16
N LEU A 71 -18.52 -24.63 -22.01
CA LEU A 71 -18.57 -25.72 -23.00
C LEU A 71 -18.00 -27.06 -22.49
N THR A 72 -17.55 -27.14 -21.24
CA THR A 72 -17.05 -28.39 -20.67
C THR A 72 -17.83 -28.77 -19.43
N ASN A 73 -19.09 -29.17 -19.62
CA ASN A 73 -19.70 -30.29 -18.92
C ASN A 73 -21.09 -30.63 -19.47
N ILE A 74 -21.15 -31.42 -20.55
CA ILE A 74 -22.20 -32.43 -20.69
C ILE A 74 -21.54 -33.73 -21.15
N SER A 75 -20.93 -34.45 -20.20
CA SER A 75 -21.03 -35.91 -20.21
C SER A 75 -21.58 -36.34 -18.85
N LYS A 76 -22.67 -37.10 -18.93
CA LYS A 76 -23.54 -37.51 -17.82
C LYS A 76 -22.77 -38.42 -16.85
N GLY A 77 -22.91 -38.18 -15.54
CA GLY A 77 -22.36 -39.11 -14.55
C GLY A 77 -22.70 -38.79 -13.08
N LYS A 78 -23.85 -39.33 -12.63
CA LYS A 78 -24.21 -39.68 -11.23
C LYS A 78 -23.94 -38.65 -10.12
N ILE A 79 -25.00 -37.92 -9.78
CA ILE A 79 -25.22 -37.33 -8.46
C ILE A 79 -25.26 -38.46 -7.43
N ASN A 80 -24.35 -38.45 -6.46
CA ASN A 80 -24.52 -39.27 -5.27
C ASN A 80 -24.24 -38.47 -3.98
N LYS A 81 -25.12 -38.74 -3.01
CA LYS A 81 -25.26 -38.14 -1.69
C LYS A 81 -23.92 -37.97 -0.95
N ARG A 82 -23.53 -36.73 -0.67
CA ARG A 82 -22.74 -36.31 0.51
C ARG A 82 -22.80 -34.79 0.64
N LYS A 83 -23.98 -34.31 1.06
CA LYS A 83 -24.20 -32.95 1.54
C LYS A 83 -24.20 -33.00 3.07
N ASN A 84 -23.57 -32.02 3.71
CA ASN A 84 -23.88 -31.46 5.04
C ASN A 84 -22.97 -31.72 6.25
N THR A 85 -21.74 -32.24 6.14
CA THR A 85 -20.85 -32.33 7.33
C THR A 85 -19.55 -31.54 7.27
N GLU A 86 -19.20 -30.95 6.13
CA GLU A 86 -17.92 -30.27 5.94
C GLU A 86 -18.02 -28.74 5.90
N ILE A 87 -19.21 -28.19 5.65
CA ILE A 87 -19.44 -26.73 5.58
C ILE A 87 -19.36 -26.08 6.98
N ASP A 88 -19.69 -26.80 8.05
CA ASP A 88 -19.59 -26.29 9.43
C ASP A 88 -18.16 -26.38 10.00
N LYS A 89 -17.28 -27.18 9.40
CA LYS A 89 -15.84 -27.19 9.75
C LYS A 89 -15.07 -26.08 9.03
N VAL A 90 -15.41 -25.76 7.79
CA VAL A 90 -14.72 -24.71 7.02
C VAL A 90 -15.05 -23.29 7.52
N LYS A 91 -16.20 -23.08 8.20
CA LYS A 91 -16.52 -21.79 8.84
C LYS A 91 -15.72 -21.48 10.12
N LYS A 92 -15.02 -22.47 10.70
CA LYS A 92 -14.24 -22.27 11.95
C LYS A 92 -12.74 -22.06 11.75
N GLU A 93 -12.22 -22.23 10.54
CA GLU A 93 -10.79 -22.07 10.24
C GLU A 93 -10.55 -21.14 9.04
N VAL A 94 -11.12 -19.94 9.09
CA VAL A 94 -10.38 -18.77 8.60
C VAL A 94 -10.09 -17.93 9.82
N VAL A 95 -9.26 -18.50 10.72
CA VAL A 95 -8.56 -17.70 11.72
C VAL A 95 -7.74 -16.71 10.90
N PHE A 96 -8.17 -15.44 10.94
CA PHE A 96 -7.46 -14.33 10.37
C PHE A 96 -6.17 -14.14 11.18
N GLN A 97 -5.21 -15.05 11.00
CA GLN A 97 -3.87 -14.92 11.54
C GLN A 97 -3.20 -13.83 10.70
N GLN A 98 -3.46 -12.58 11.07
CA GLN A 98 -2.48 -11.53 10.80
C GLN A 98 -1.22 -11.97 11.51
N LYS A 99 -0.27 -12.54 10.74
CA LYS A 99 1.07 -12.84 11.22
C LYS A 99 1.55 -11.56 11.91
N PRO A 100 1.86 -11.60 13.22
CA PRO A 100 2.34 -10.41 13.89
C PRO A 100 3.51 -9.87 13.09
N LEU A 101 3.49 -8.56 12.80
CA LEU A 101 4.68 -7.90 12.31
C LEU A 101 5.81 -8.30 13.28
N PRO A 102 6.96 -8.78 12.78
CA PRO A 102 8.07 -9.08 13.67
C PRO A 102 8.28 -7.84 14.53
N SER A 103 8.19 -8.02 15.85
CA SER A 103 8.57 -6.98 16.80
C SER A 103 9.99 -6.59 16.43
N LEU A 104 10.16 -5.40 15.85
CA LEU A 104 11.48 -4.81 15.71
C LEU A 104 12.08 -4.84 17.10
N ASN A 105 13.16 -5.61 17.21
CA ASN A 105 13.80 -5.96 18.47
C ASN A 105 14.21 -4.64 19.15
N ASN A 106 13.90 -4.48 20.44
CA ASN A 106 13.98 -3.23 21.21
C ASN A 106 15.37 -2.55 21.32
N ASN A 107 16.37 -3.00 20.55
CA ASN A 107 17.76 -2.54 20.62
C ASN A 107 18.22 -1.72 19.40
N GLN A 108 17.34 -1.39 18.46
CA GLN A 108 17.60 -0.38 17.42
C GLN A 108 16.53 0.71 17.50
N GLN A 109 16.47 1.44 18.61
CA GLN A 109 15.77 2.72 18.63
C GLN A 109 16.58 3.72 17.80
N PHE A 110 16.26 3.80 16.52
CA PHE A 110 16.89 4.68 15.54
C PHE A 110 16.55 6.15 15.83
N GLY A 111 17.29 6.84 16.71
CA GLY A 111 17.19 8.30 16.90
C GLY A 111 15.83 8.85 17.39
N TYR A 112 14.75 8.07 17.33
CA TYR A 112 13.37 8.46 17.65
C TYR A 112 13.17 8.78 19.13
N ASN A 113 14.16 8.48 19.98
CA ASN A 113 14.20 8.95 21.36
C ASN A 113 14.25 10.49 21.46
N LEU A 114 14.85 11.12 20.44
CA LEU A 114 14.92 12.58 20.28
C LEU A 114 13.63 13.18 19.68
N ALA A 115 12.64 12.35 19.35
CA ALA A 115 11.39 12.83 18.77
C ALA A 115 10.67 13.81 19.71
N PRO A 116 10.08 14.89 19.17
CA PRO A 116 9.29 15.84 19.93
C PRO A 116 8.00 15.19 20.46
N PRO A 117 7.32 15.83 21.44
CA PRO A 117 6.13 15.27 22.09
C PRO A 117 5.01 14.85 21.13
N ASP A 118 4.73 15.65 20.11
CA ASP A 118 3.70 15.39 19.11
C ASP A 118 4.03 14.18 18.21
N GLN A 119 5.28 14.02 17.79
CA GLN A 119 5.73 12.81 17.09
C GLN A 119 5.66 11.57 17.99
N LYS A 120 6.04 11.71 19.27
CA LYS A 120 5.89 10.64 20.28
C LYS A 120 4.44 10.26 20.48
N PHE A 121 3.52 11.23 20.52
CA PHE A 121 2.08 11.00 20.58
C PHE A 121 1.60 10.13 19.42
N LEU A 122 1.94 10.50 18.17
CA LEU A 122 1.57 9.72 16.99
C LEU A 122 2.11 8.28 17.09
N ASN A 123 3.37 8.11 17.47
CA ASN A 123 4.01 6.80 17.60
C ASN A 123 3.34 5.94 18.68
N ASN A 124 2.99 6.53 19.82
CA ASN A 124 2.30 5.86 20.91
C ASN A 124 0.86 5.46 20.54
N LEU A 125 0.15 6.33 19.82
CA LEU A 125 -1.19 6.06 19.32
C LEU A 125 -1.18 4.88 18.34
N ILE A 126 -0.23 4.86 17.40
CA ILE A 126 -0.04 3.75 16.46
C ILE A 126 0.30 2.46 17.21
N SER A 127 1.27 2.50 18.12
CA SER A 127 1.72 1.35 18.92
C SER A 127 0.58 0.73 19.72
N SER A 128 -0.16 1.56 20.46
CA SER A 128 -1.27 1.11 21.31
C SER A 128 -2.44 0.58 20.48
N THR A 129 -2.76 1.22 19.36
CA THR A 129 -3.82 0.76 18.45
C THR A 129 -3.46 -0.57 17.81
N ASN A 130 -2.21 -0.72 17.37
CA ASN A 130 -1.73 -1.98 16.78
C ASN A 130 -1.83 -3.13 17.79
N LYS A 131 -1.48 -2.91 19.07
CA LYS A 131 -1.68 -3.91 20.15
C LYS A 131 -3.15 -4.31 20.30
N LYS A 132 -4.08 -3.35 20.29
CA LYS A 132 -5.53 -3.62 20.37
C LYS A 132 -6.04 -4.38 19.13
N VAL A 133 -5.52 -4.04 17.94
CA VAL A 133 -5.89 -4.67 16.66
C VAL A 133 -5.43 -6.12 16.59
N LEU A 134 -4.24 -6.45 17.11
CA LEU A 134 -3.77 -7.84 17.19
C LEU A 134 -4.67 -8.73 18.08
N GLN A 135 -5.41 -8.12 19.01
CA GLN A 135 -6.38 -8.80 19.89
C GLN A 135 -7.80 -8.75 19.33
N ALA A 136 -8.03 -8.14 18.16
CA ALA A 136 -9.36 -7.99 17.61
C ALA A 136 -9.91 -9.34 17.14
N VAL A 137 -11.14 -9.65 17.54
CA VAL A 137 -11.81 -10.92 17.20
C VAL A 137 -12.17 -11.05 15.72
N ASN A 138 -12.20 -9.94 14.97
CA ASN A 138 -12.48 -9.91 13.54
C ASN A 138 -12.00 -8.60 12.88
N SER A 139 -12.01 -8.57 11.55
CA SER A 139 -11.60 -7.42 10.73
C SER A 139 -12.45 -6.16 10.98
N ALA A 140 -13.75 -6.32 11.26
CA ALA A 140 -14.63 -5.19 11.56
C ALA A 140 -14.20 -4.46 12.86
N LYS A 141 -13.84 -5.21 13.91
CA LYS A 141 -13.31 -4.65 15.15
C LYS A 141 -11.95 -4.00 14.93
N ALA A 142 -11.08 -4.61 14.14
CA ALA A 142 -9.78 -4.03 13.77
C ALA A 142 -9.96 -2.69 13.04
N LYS A 143 -10.83 -2.64 12.03
CA LYS A 143 -11.16 -1.40 11.30
C LYS A 143 -11.73 -0.34 12.23
N TYR A 144 -12.67 -0.71 13.11
CA TYR A 144 -13.23 0.21 14.10
C TYR A 144 -12.16 0.82 15.02
N LEU A 145 -11.19 0.03 15.50
CA LEU A 145 -10.11 0.53 16.35
C LEU A 145 -9.24 1.57 15.61
N TRP A 146 -8.95 1.35 14.34
CA TRP A 146 -8.23 2.31 13.50
C TRP A 146 -9.03 3.59 13.23
N ILE A 147 -10.35 3.49 13.06
CA ILE A 147 -11.23 4.68 12.97
C ILE A 147 -11.15 5.48 14.26
N GLN A 148 -11.20 4.83 15.43
CA GLN A 148 -11.09 5.51 16.72
C GLN A 148 -9.73 6.20 16.87
N ALA A 149 -8.64 5.54 16.46
CA ALA A 149 -7.31 6.14 16.47
C ALA A 149 -7.21 7.38 15.57
N ASN A 150 -7.77 7.36 14.36
CA ASN A 150 -7.80 8.56 13.51
C ASN A 150 -8.58 9.70 14.16
N LYS A 151 -9.74 9.41 14.76
CA LYS A 151 -10.53 10.42 15.48
C LYS A 151 -9.74 11.04 16.63
N GLU A 152 -9.06 10.20 17.42
CA GLU A 152 -8.19 10.64 18.51
C GLU A 152 -7.03 11.49 18.00
N LEU A 153 -6.39 11.11 16.89
CA LEU A 153 -5.32 11.89 16.26
C LEU A 153 -5.82 13.29 15.86
N CYS A 154 -7.02 13.38 15.28
CA CYS A 154 -7.58 14.64 14.79
C CYS A 154 -8.05 15.58 15.90
N SER A 155 -8.58 15.03 16.99
CA SER A 155 -9.06 15.85 18.11
C SER A 155 -7.99 16.08 19.19
N SER A 156 -6.77 15.58 19.00
CA SER A 156 -5.69 15.73 19.98
C SER A 156 -5.10 17.13 19.95
N ASN A 157 -5.10 17.80 21.10
CA ASN A 157 -4.35 19.05 21.30
C ASN A 157 -2.83 18.81 21.35
N GLU A 158 -2.39 17.60 21.72
CA GLU A 158 -0.97 17.25 21.82
C GLU A 158 -0.35 17.06 20.43
N PHE A 159 -1.07 16.41 19.52
CA PHE A 159 -0.64 16.29 18.14
C PHE A 159 -0.94 17.54 17.31
N ASN A 160 -2.15 18.09 17.50
CA ASN A 160 -2.71 19.22 16.76
C ASN A 160 -2.48 19.12 15.24
N ALA A 161 -3.23 18.26 14.56
CA ALA A 161 -3.00 17.86 13.16
C ALA A 161 -2.78 19.02 12.17
N TYR A 162 -3.34 20.20 12.45
CA TYR A 162 -3.34 21.35 11.54
C TYR A 162 -2.28 22.41 11.86
N GLU A 163 -1.51 22.23 12.94
CA GLU A 163 -0.40 23.13 13.28
C GLU A 163 0.94 22.64 12.70
N PRO A 164 1.86 23.57 12.39
CA PRO A 164 3.21 23.23 11.99
C PRO A 164 3.91 22.34 13.02
N LYS A 165 4.50 21.26 12.53
CA LYS A 165 5.34 20.32 13.26
C LYS A 165 6.75 20.86 13.31
N LYS A 166 7.40 20.77 14.47
CA LYS A 166 8.74 21.31 14.72
C LYS A 166 9.68 20.25 15.23
N ASP A 167 10.91 20.29 14.73
CA ASP A 167 12.01 19.44 15.20
C ASP A 167 11.68 17.93 15.16
N TRP A 168 10.82 17.50 14.23
CA TRP A 168 10.56 16.09 14.00
C TRP A 168 11.84 15.41 13.53
N VAL A 169 12.02 14.16 13.93
CA VAL A 169 13.22 13.39 13.59
C VAL A 169 12.88 12.22 12.71
N GLY A 170 13.80 11.86 11.82
CA GLY A 170 13.62 10.71 10.98
C GLY A 170 14.87 10.32 10.21
N VAL A 171 14.74 9.29 9.38
CA VAL A 171 15.82 8.75 8.56
C VAL A 171 15.48 8.98 7.09
N VAL A 172 16.40 9.57 6.32
CA VAL A 172 16.19 9.79 4.89
C VAL A 172 16.09 8.43 4.19
N LYS A 173 14.94 8.17 3.57
CA LYS A 173 14.66 6.92 2.86
C LYS A 173 15.09 6.99 1.41
N ASP A 174 14.70 8.06 0.73
CA ASP A 174 15.12 8.36 -0.63
C ASP A 174 15.01 9.85 -0.93
N VAL A 175 15.80 10.26 -1.91
CA VAL A 175 15.77 11.58 -2.54
C VAL A 175 15.65 11.32 -4.03
N TRP A 176 14.75 12.01 -4.73
CA TRP A 176 14.59 11.89 -6.18
C TRP A 176 14.45 13.27 -6.81
N ALA A 177 14.76 13.33 -8.09
CA ALA A 177 14.46 14.49 -8.95
C ALA A 177 13.63 13.99 -10.14
N SER A 178 12.60 14.73 -10.51
CA SER A 178 11.84 14.48 -11.74
C SER A 178 12.46 15.20 -12.94
N ASP A 179 12.03 14.81 -14.14
CA ASP A 179 12.56 15.35 -15.40
C ASP A 179 12.31 16.86 -15.58
N ASN A 180 11.33 17.42 -14.89
CA ASN A 180 11.04 18.87 -14.87
C ASN A 180 11.90 19.63 -13.84
N GLY A 181 12.75 18.95 -13.07
CA GLY A 181 13.65 19.55 -12.10
C GLY A 181 13.11 19.61 -10.67
N ASP A 182 11.87 19.18 -10.41
CA ASP A 182 11.35 19.13 -9.04
C ASP A 182 12.10 18.07 -8.23
N VAL A 183 12.41 18.39 -6.98
CA VAL A 183 13.13 17.49 -6.07
C VAL A 183 12.19 17.10 -4.95
N GLY A 184 12.17 15.81 -4.64
CA GLY A 184 11.38 15.25 -3.55
C GLY A 184 12.22 14.40 -2.60
N ILE A 185 11.67 14.19 -1.41
CA ILE A 185 12.30 13.42 -0.33
C ILE A 185 11.26 12.58 0.41
N ARG A 186 11.63 11.35 0.82
CA ARG A 186 10.88 10.60 1.84
C ARG A 186 11.74 10.41 3.08
N ILE A 187 11.11 10.56 4.23
CA ILE A 187 11.75 10.42 5.53
C ILE A 187 10.94 9.40 6.33
N HIS A 188 11.62 8.42 6.89
CA HIS A 188 11.06 7.44 7.81
C HIS A 188 10.91 8.05 9.19
N ILE A 189 9.70 8.04 9.75
CA ILE A 189 9.36 8.78 10.98
C ILE A 189 9.10 7.89 12.21
N ASN A 190 9.06 6.56 12.02
CA ASN A 190 8.90 5.59 13.11
C ASN A 190 9.14 4.14 12.68
N ASP A 191 9.26 3.26 13.67
CA ASP A 191 9.44 1.81 13.49
C ASP A 191 8.20 1.09 12.91
N PHE A 192 7.10 1.80 12.62
CA PHE A 192 5.87 1.23 12.06
C PHE A 192 5.80 1.31 10.53
N GLY A 193 6.92 1.68 9.90
CA GLY A 193 7.06 1.80 8.45
C GLY A 193 6.39 3.04 7.87
N ASN A 194 6.04 4.03 8.71
CA ASN A 194 5.43 5.26 8.21
C ASN A 194 6.50 6.22 7.69
N LEU A 195 6.16 6.88 6.59
CA LEU A 195 7.00 7.85 5.92
C LEU A 195 6.27 9.18 5.86
N VAL A 196 7.01 10.27 5.93
CA VAL A 196 6.56 11.54 5.34
C VAL A 196 7.16 11.69 3.96
N ARG A 197 6.46 12.38 3.07
CA ARG A 197 6.95 12.73 1.75
C ARG A 197 6.68 14.19 1.44
N ASP A 198 7.67 14.84 0.86
CA ASP A 198 7.52 16.11 0.17
C ASP A 198 7.85 15.89 -1.30
N ILE A 199 6.94 16.25 -2.21
CA ILE A 199 7.08 16.01 -3.65
C ILE A 199 7.59 17.28 -4.37
N ASP A 200 7.37 18.44 -3.78
CA ASP A 200 7.72 19.75 -4.34
C ASP A 200 8.50 20.54 -3.27
N LEU A 201 9.75 20.13 -3.06
CA LEU A 201 10.60 20.70 -2.04
C LEU A 201 10.96 22.15 -2.39
N ASP A 202 10.85 23.05 -1.42
CA ASP A 202 11.26 24.46 -1.59
C ASP A 202 12.70 24.54 -2.11
N SER A 203 12.90 25.29 -3.21
CA SER A 203 14.19 25.50 -3.87
C SER A 203 15.35 25.80 -2.91
N LYS A 204 15.11 26.51 -1.80
CA LYS A 204 16.14 26.83 -0.79
C LYS A 204 16.67 25.62 -0.02
N LEU A 205 15.94 24.50 -0.04
CA LEU A 205 16.28 23.26 0.67
C LEU A 205 16.95 22.22 -0.24
N ILE A 206 16.87 22.39 -1.57
CA ILE A 206 17.29 21.39 -2.57
C ILE A 206 18.76 21.02 -2.39
N ASP A 207 19.67 22.00 -2.42
CA ASP A 207 21.11 21.73 -2.29
C ASP A 207 21.47 21.00 -1.00
N LYS A 208 20.71 21.26 0.07
CA LYS A 208 20.90 20.60 1.35
C LYS A 208 20.45 19.13 1.28
N VAL A 209 19.26 18.88 0.73
CA VAL A 209 18.66 17.55 0.63
C VAL A 209 19.42 16.63 -0.32
N LEU A 210 19.95 17.16 -1.43
CA LEU A 210 20.74 16.39 -2.40
C LEU A 210 22.05 15.83 -1.80
N ASN A 211 22.51 16.38 -0.67
CA ASN A 211 23.70 15.89 0.03
C ASN A 211 23.39 14.80 1.08
N PHE A 212 22.12 14.46 1.32
CA PHE A 212 21.75 13.42 2.26
C PHE A 212 21.95 12.02 1.68
N LYS A 213 22.40 11.09 2.53
CA LYS A 213 22.55 9.67 2.21
C LYS A 213 21.25 8.93 2.51
N PRO A 214 20.58 8.33 1.51
CA PRO A 214 19.37 7.55 1.74
C PRO A 214 19.66 6.16 2.32
N SER A 215 18.71 5.56 3.05
CA SER A 215 18.82 4.20 3.61
C SER A 215 18.77 3.04 2.60
N GLY A 216 18.83 3.34 1.30
CA GLY A 216 18.88 2.35 0.21
C GLY A 216 17.54 1.64 -0.05
N LEU A 217 17.53 0.76 -1.06
CA LEU A 217 16.31 0.08 -1.53
C LEU A 217 15.79 -1.00 -0.56
N TRP A 218 16.65 -1.53 0.31
CA TRP A 218 16.38 -2.77 1.08
C TRP A 218 16.31 -2.60 2.59
N ASP A 219 16.33 -1.37 3.13
CA ASP A 219 16.38 -1.08 4.59
C ASP A 219 17.62 -1.69 5.31
N LEU A 220 18.55 -2.30 4.57
CA LEU A 220 19.75 -2.95 5.12
C LEU A 220 20.88 -1.96 5.41
N ASP A 221 20.80 -0.74 4.87
CA ASP A 221 21.83 0.29 4.96
C ASP A 221 21.44 1.47 5.87
N GLU A 222 20.43 1.29 6.73
CA GLU A 222 19.95 2.33 7.67
C GLU A 222 21.05 2.87 8.60
N LYS A 223 22.16 2.15 8.78
CA LYS A 223 23.31 2.61 9.58
C LYS A 223 24.09 3.76 8.92
N GLU A 224 24.06 3.86 7.60
CA GLU A 224 24.77 4.91 6.84
C GLU A 224 23.83 6.00 6.33
N ALA A 225 22.52 5.82 6.55
CA ALA A 225 21.51 6.79 6.19
C ALA A 225 21.64 8.07 7.02
N THR A 226 21.34 9.20 6.40
CA THR A 226 21.32 10.50 7.08
C THR A 226 20.12 10.55 8.01
N PHE A 227 20.40 10.77 9.28
CA PHE A 227 19.41 11.17 10.28
C PHE A 227 19.15 12.65 10.12
N VAL A 228 17.87 13.01 10.13
CA VAL A 228 17.46 14.40 9.94
C VAL A 228 16.55 14.86 11.04
N LYS A 229 16.63 16.15 11.31
CA LYS A 229 15.64 16.91 12.05
C LYS A 229 14.96 17.86 11.07
N PHE A 230 13.64 17.92 11.08
CA PHE A 230 12.85 18.66 10.11
C PHE A 230 11.59 19.27 10.72
N SER A 231 11.09 20.32 10.07
CA SER A 231 9.87 21.04 10.45
C SER A 231 9.02 21.27 9.21
N GLY A 232 7.72 21.46 9.40
CA GLY A 232 6.78 21.63 8.29
C GLY A 232 5.34 21.40 8.70
N TYR A 233 4.49 20.99 7.77
CA TYR A 233 3.08 20.69 8.08
C TYR A 233 2.57 19.51 7.27
N PHE A 234 1.67 18.73 7.88
CA PHE A 234 0.95 17.68 7.17
C PHE A 234 -0.14 18.27 6.29
N GLU A 235 -0.39 17.63 5.14
CA GLU A 235 -1.59 17.94 4.36
C GLU A 235 -2.83 17.32 5.04
N PRO A 236 -3.96 18.05 5.12
CA PRO A 236 -5.19 17.53 5.70
C PRO A 236 -5.75 16.33 4.93
N GLY A 237 -6.10 15.26 5.65
CA GLY A 237 -6.76 14.10 5.07
C GLY A 237 -8.26 14.30 4.81
N LYS A 238 -8.90 13.30 4.20
CA LYS A 238 -10.35 13.31 3.96
C LYS A 238 -11.10 12.77 5.17
N MET A 239 -11.74 13.66 5.91
CA MET A 239 -12.56 13.28 7.07
C MET A 239 -13.72 12.33 6.73
N SER A 240 -14.30 12.41 5.52
CA SER A 240 -15.32 11.47 5.04
C SER A 240 -14.81 10.03 4.94
N GLU A 241 -13.50 9.85 4.83
CA GLU A 241 -12.80 8.56 4.75
C GLU A 241 -12.19 8.16 6.10
N ASN A 242 -12.38 8.98 7.15
CA ASN A 242 -11.74 8.88 8.47
C ASN A 242 -10.21 9.03 8.40
N GLU A 243 -9.73 9.89 7.52
CA GLU A 243 -8.32 10.20 7.37
C GLU A 243 -8.02 11.57 7.96
N CYS A 244 -7.16 11.59 8.97
CA CYS A 244 -6.75 12.83 9.62
C CYS A 244 -5.73 13.63 8.79
N LEU A 245 -4.77 12.87 8.27
CA LEU A 245 -3.64 13.34 7.49
C LEU A 245 -3.75 12.71 6.11
N ASP A 246 -3.44 13.45 5.06
CA ASP A 246 -3.45 12.91 3.71
C ASP A 246 -2.36 11.82 3.58
N GLY A 247 -2.82 10.60 3.37
CA GLY A 247 -1.99 9.43 3.17
C GLY A 247 -2.13 8.91 1.75
N SER A 248 -1.02 8.46 1.15
CA SER A 248 -0.98 7.84 -0.18
C SER A 248 -1.67 6.46 -0.28
N ILE A 249 -2.76 6.21 0.43
CA ILE A 249 -3.38 4.89 0.47
C ILE A 249 -4.42 4.79 -0.65
N LEU A 250 -4.18 3.90 -1.62
CA LEU A 250 -5.13 3.62 -2.70
C LEU A 250 -6.42 2.94 -2.20
N ASN A 251 -6.41 2.44 -0.96
CA ASN A 251 -7.54 1.79 -0.30
C ASN A 251 -7.88 2.60 0.95
N ALA A 252 -9.11 3.09 1.08
CA ALA A 252 -9.64 3.85 2.22
C ALA A 252 -9.71 3.02 3.54
N GLU A 253 -8.63 2.34 3.89
CA GLU A 253 -8.43 1.69 5.17
C GLU A 253 -7.82 2.70 6.14
N PRO A 254 -8.44 2.93 7.31
CA PRO A 254 -8.04 3.96 8.26
C PRO A 254 -6.76 3.61 9.04
N LYS A 255 -5.89 2.75 8.48
CA LYS A 255 -4.72 2.24 9.16
C LYS A 255 -3.63 3.31 9.21
N LEU A 256 -3.02 3.53 10.38
CA LEU A 256 -1.91 4.50 10.55
C LEU A 256 -0.51 3.84 10.55
N THR A 257 -0.35 2.70 9.87
CA THR A 257 0.94 2.00 9.75
C THR A 257 1.28 1.80 8.28
N LYS A 258 2.56 1.90 7.93
CA LYS A 258 3.04 1.76 6.54
C LYS A 258 2.43 2.80 5.60
N ILE A 259 2.11 3.98 6.13
CA ILE A 259 1.49 5.08 5.39
C ILE A 259 2.57 6.06 4.95
N LYS A 260 2.37 6.63 3.75
CA LYS A 260 3.16 7.76 3.26
C LYS A 260 2.30 9.01 3.41
N PHE A 261 2.59 9.82 4.42
CA PHE A 261 1.89 11.06 4.67
C PHE A 261 2.47 12.18 3.81
N TYR A 262 1.62 12.98 3.20
CA TYR A 262 2.05 14.22 2.57
C TYR A 262 2.43 15.24 3.64
N PHE A 263 3.62 15.81 3.49
CA PHE A 263 4.19 16.74 4.45
C PHE A 263 5.02 17.77 3.72
N LYS A 264 4.68 19.04 3.85
CA LYS A 264 5.47 20.13 3.27
C LYS A 264 6.57 20.53 4.25
N ILE A 265 7.81 20.28 3.87
CA ILE A 265 9.00 20.57 4.67
C ILE A 265 9.34 22.06 4.52
N SER A 266 9.40 22.75 5.65
CA SER A 266 9.84 24.16 5.70
C SER A 266 11.30 24.30 6.10
N GLU A 267 11.79 23.35 6.90
CA GLU A 267 13.16 23.30 7.43
C GLU A 267 13.61 21.85 7.52
N ILE A 268 14.87 21.58 7.21
CA ILE A 268 15.48 20.27 7.38
C ILE A 268 16.99 20.42 7.59
N GLU A 269 17.56 19.60 8.45
CA GLU A 269 19.00 19.52 8.68
C GLU A 269 19.43 18.12 9.11
N GLU A 270 20.69 17.80 8.85
CA GLU A 270 21.30 16.58 9.37
C GLU A 270 21.39 16.65 10.91
N LEU A 271 20.92 15.61 11.56
CA LEU A 271 21.00 15.42 12.99
C LEU A 271 22.33 14.72 13.30
N LYS A 272 23.29 15.48 13.81
CA LYS A 272 24.65 15.03 14.14
C LYS A 272 24.75 14.36 15.50
#